data_AF-A0A428VWY0-F1
#
_entry.id   AF-A0A428VWY0-F1
#
_cell.length_a   1.000
_cell.length_b   1.000
_cell.length_c   1.000
_cell.angle_alpha   90.00
_cell.angle_beta   90.00
_cell.angle_gamma   90.00
#
_symmetry.space_group_name_H-M   'P 1'
#
loop_
_entity.id
_entity.type
_entity.pdbx_description
1 polymer ?
#
loop_
_entity_poly.entity_id
_entity_poly.type
_entity_poly.pdbx_seq_one_letter_code
_entity_poly.pdbx_strand_id
1 'polypeptide(L)'
;EAQLKKIGFGREVGFGQYSITALDHASGVATIANDGVYNKAHFVREVRQRDAKTGKFVAVKNTGEKLKPVKAFSPDVAAAAQDVMQKIPRINGIGLADGRKAIGKTGTWEFTGKGKKDGQNGDAWMVGGTKEIAASVWIGREKVNKKTKQMELMPIFKANGRPMNGGSTPGQIWKMFLDSASKAIDADNKDFLPNSTAFVDPSKKGNGVEPPAKEPTLPDNALCVI
;
A
#
# COMPACT_ATOMS: atom_id res chain seq x y z
N GLU A 1 25.12 -5.90 -4.21
CA GLU A 1 24.72 -7.20 -4.80
C GLU A 1 25.00 -8.38 -3.86
N ALA A 2 26.23 -8.55 -3.34
CA ALA A 2 26.55 -9.64 -2.40
C ALA A 2 25.71 -9.65 -1.10
N GLN A 3 25.40 -8.47 -0.53
CA GLN A 3 24.54 -8.36 0.65
C GLN A 3 23.09 -8.74 0.36
N LEU A 4 22.50 -8.30 -0.76
CA LEU A 4 21.12 -8.66 -1.13
C LEU A 4 20.99 -10.17 -1.37
N LYS A 5 21.97 -10.79 -2.06
CA LYS A 5 22.02 -12.25 -2.26
C LYS A 5 22.07 -13.02 -0.94
N LYS A 6 22.80 -12.53 0.06
CA LYS A 6 22.90 -13.16 1.39
C LYS A 6 21.55 -13.18 2.13
N ILE A 7 20.65 -12.24 1.82
CA ILE A 7 19.33 -12.07 2.44
C ILE A 7 18.21 -12.65 1.54
N GLY A 8 18.56 -13.28 0.41
CA GLY A 8 17.60 -13.90 -0.52
C GLY A 8 17.00 -12.95 -1.58
N PHE A 9 17.51 -11.71 -1.67
CA PHE A 9 17.09 -10.75 -2.70
C PHE A 9 18.04 -10.75 -3.91
N GLY A 10 17.48 -10.86 -5.12
CA GLY A 10 18.19 -10.72 -6.38
C GLY A 10 17.82 -9.41 -7.10
N ARG A 11 18.21 -9.30 -8.38
CA ARG A 11 17.96 -8.10 -9.21
C ARG A 11 16.47 -7.87 -9.48
N GLU A 12 15.69 -8.92 -9.29
CA GLU A 12 14.24 -9.00 -9.40
C GLU A 12 13.51 -8.05 -8.46
N VAL A 13 14.19 -7.59 -7.40
CA VAL A 13 13.69 -6.52 -6.52
C VAL A 13 13.40 -5.22 -7.29
N GLY A 14 14.17 -4.94 -8.36
CA GLY A 14 14.04 -3.71 -9.13
C GLY A 14 12.78 -3.64 -9.98
N PHE A 15 12.16 -4.79 -10.30
CA PHE A 15 10.92 -4.85 -11.07
C PHE A 15 9.74 -5.46 -10.30
N GLY A 16 9.94 -5.89 -9.05
CA GLY A 16 8.84 -6.20 -8.11
C GLY A 16 8.39 -7.66 -8.08
N GLN A 17 9.32 -8.62 -8.20
CA GLN A 17 8.97 -10.06 -8.18
C GLN A 17 8.56 -10.61 -6.81
N TYR A 18 8.98 -9.94 -5.74
CA TYR A 18 8.77 -10.43 -4.38
C TYR A 18 7.35 -10.15 -3.90
N SER A 19 6.72 -11.16 -3.32
CA SER A 19 5.36 -11.06 -2.80
C SER A 19 5.28 -10.00 -1.70
N ILE A 20 4.31 -9.11 -1.85
CA ILE A 20 4.00 -8.05 -0.89
C ILE A 20 2.49 -7.92 -0.77
N THR A 21 1.99 -7.64 0.44
CA THR A 21 0.55 -7.52 0.63
C THR A 21 0.05 -6.14 0.20
N ALA A 22 -1.25 -6.02 -0.09
CA ALA A 22 -1.86 -4.72 -0.35
C ALA A 22 -1.73 -3.75 0.84
N LEU A 23 -1.74 -4.28 2.07
CA LEU A 23 -1.54 -3.49 3.28
C LEU A 23 -0.12 -2.94 3.37
N ASP A 24 0.90 -3.75 3.04
CA ASP A 24 2.29 -3.30 3.03
C ASP A 24 2.51 -2.19 1.98
N HIS A 25 1.92 -2.35 0.79
CA HIS A 25 1.93 -1.31 -0.24
C HIS A 25 1.27 0.00 0.23
N ALA A 26 0.08 -0.09 0.83
CA ALA A 26 -0.62 1.07 1.37
C ALA A 26 0.20 1.75 2.48
N SER A 27 0.80 0.97 3.39
CA SER A 27 1.64 1.49 4.48
C SER A 27 2.93 2.15 3.97
N GLY A 28 3.56 1.58 2.95
CA GLY A 28 4.73 2.17 2.29
C GLY A 28 4.40 3.53 1.66
N VAL A 29 3.32 3.61 0.88
CA VAL A 29 2.91 4.89 0.27
C VAL A 29 2.43 5.90 1.31
N ALA A 30 1.75 5.47 2.38
CA ALA A 30 1.41 6.35 3.50
C ALA A 30 2.65 6.99 4.12
N THR A 31 3.74 6.24 4.25
CA THR A 31 5.02 6.76 4.75
C THR A 31 5.61 7.82 3.81
N ILE A 32 5.51 7.61 2.50
CA ILE A 32 5.97 8.59 1.50
C ILE A 32 5.12 9.85 1.58
N ALA A 33 3.78 9.75 1.61
CA ALA A 33 2.87 10.89 1.72
C ALA A 33 3.01 11.64 3.06
N ASN A 34 3.45 10.95 4.10
CA ASN A 34 3.72 11.51 5.43
C ASN A 34 5.19 11.93 5.61
N ASP A 35 5.80 12.48 4.55
CA ASP A 35 7.13 13.09 4.56
C ASP A 35 8.24 12.18 5.12
N GLY A 36 8.10 10.87 4.89
CA GLY A 36 9.05 9.85 5.31
C GLY A 36 8.84 9.29 6.72
N VAL A 37 7.76 9.68 7.41
CA VAL A 37 7.43 9.18 8.75
C VAL A 37 6.47 8.00 8.66
N TYR A 38 6.97 6.82 9.00
CA TYR A 38 6.22 5.58 9.09
C TYR A 38 5.40 5.53 10.38
N ASN A 39 4.14 5.12 10.25
CA ASN A 39 3.29 4.75 11.38
C ASN A 39 2.81 3.31 11.16
N LYS A 40 2.89 2.49 12.22
CA LYS A 40 2.42 1.10 12.16
C LYS A 40 0.91 1.07 11.90
N ALA A 41 0.51 0.32 10.88
CA ALA A 41 -0.90 0.12 10.57
C ALA A 41 -1.60 -0.63 11.72
N HIS A 42 -2.79 -0.16 12.10
CA HIS A 42 -3.60 -0.73 13.16
C HIS A 42 -5.09 -0.57 12.82
N PHE A 43 -5.92 -1.51 13.30
CA PHE A 43 -7.38 -1.48 13.08
C PHE A 43 -8.16 -1.01 14.31
N VAL A 44 -7.65 -1.31 15.51
CA VAL A 44 -8.34 -0.99 16.77
C VAL A 44 -8.03 0.45 17.17
N ARG A 45 -9.06 1.30 17.17
CA ARG A 45 -8.94 2.69 17.61
C ARG A 45 -9.09 2.85 19.12
N GLU A 46 -10.10 2.20 19.69
CA GLU A 46 -10.43 2.31 21.11
C GLU A 46 -11.15 1.02 21.57
N VAL A 47 -10.84 0.55 22.77
CA VAL A 47 -11.60 -0.50 23.45
C VAL A 47 -12.34 0.14 24.62
N ARG A 48 -13.65 -0.07 24.69
CA ARG A 48 -14.48 0.40 25.81
C ARG A 48 -15.04 -0.79 26.58
N GLN A 49 -15.07 -0.68 27.89
CA GLN A 49 -15.69 -1.67 28.78
C GLN A 49 -16.82 -1.03 29.58
N ARG A 50 -17.81 -1.84 29.96
CA ARG A 50 -18.88 -1.38 30.83
C ARG A 50 -18.39 -1.29 32.28
N ASP A 51 -18.45 -0.11 32.85
CA ASP A 51 -18.14 0.12 34.26
C ASP A 51 -19.23 -0.54 35.14
N ALA A 52 -18.84 -1.43 36.04
CA ALA A 52 -19.78 -2.21 36.85
C ALA A 52 -20.52 -1.36 37.91
N LYS A 53 -19.97 -0.21 38.31
CA LYS A 53 -20.57 0.67 39.33
C LYS A 53 -21.54 1.68 38.73
N THR A 54 -21.21 2.20 37.55
CA THR A 54 -21.96 3.28 36.89
C THR A 54 -22.80 2.80 35.71
N GLY A 55 -22.55 1.59 35.21
CA GLY A 55 -23.22 1.00 34.05
C GLY A 55 -22.85 1.62 32.70
N LYS A 56 -21.97 2.64 32.67
CA LYS A 56 -21.55 3.37 31.47
C LYS A 56 -20.36 2.69 30.79
N PHE A 57 -20.23 2.85 29.48
CA PHE A 57 -19.03 2.45 28.75
C PHE A 57 -17.90 3.45 28.99
N VAL A 58 -16.75 2.96 29.45
CA VAL A 58 -15.54 3.74 29.70
C VAL A 58 -14.39 3.19 28.86
N ALA A 59 -13.53 4.08 28.38
CA ALA A 59 -12.31 3.68 27.68
C ALA A 59 -11.43 2.83 28.59
N VAL A 60 -11.01 1.66 28.11
CA VAL A 60 -10.02 0.86 28.84
C VAL A 60 -8.67 1.55 28.70
N LYS A 61 -8.01 1.83 29.82
CA LYS A 61 -6.70 2.49 29.81
C LYS A 61 -5.67 1.54 29.18
N ASN A 62 -4.76 2.10 28.39
CA ASN A 62 -3.63 1.38 27.77
C ASN A 62 -3.97 0.26 26.77
N THR A 63 -5.20 0.18 26.26
CA THR A 63 -5.59 -0.85 25.26
C THR A 63 -5.69 -0.34 23.82
N GLY A 64 -5.67 0.98 23.62
CA GLY A 64 -5.55 1.58 22.28
C GLY A 64 -4.10 1.57 21.78
N GLU A 65 -3.93 1.60 20.46
CA GLU A 65 -2.60 1.72 19.84
C GLU A 65 -1.89 2.98 20.35
N LYS A 66 -0.63 2.82 20.76
CA LYS A 66 0.26 3.93 21.09
C LYS A 66 1.17 4.17 19.89
N LEU A 67 0.91 5.26 19.15
CA LEU A 67 1.71 5.59 17.97
C LEU A 67 3.20 5.71 18.34
N LYS A 68 4.03 4.95 17.63
CA LYS A 68 5.49 4.98 17.69
C LYS A 68 6.02 5.34 16.30
N PRO A 69 5.92 6.62 15.89
CA PRO A 69 6.35 7.03 14.56
C PRO A 69 7.85 6.77 14.37
N VAL A 70 8.21 6.28 13.18
CA VAL A 70 9.61 6.03 12.80
C VAL A 70 9.94 6.88 11.59
N LYS A 71 11.00 7.68 11.68
CA LYS A 71 11.52 8.42 10.53
C LYS A 71 12.27 7.45 9.60
N ALA A 72 11.55 6.90 8.62
CA ALA A 72 12.09 5.92 7.67
C ALA A 72 12.90 6.60 6.56
N PHE A 73 12.48 7.79 6.13
CA PHE A 73 13.18 8.62 5.14
C PHE A 73 13.38 10.04 5.67
N SER A 74 14.32 10.79 5.09
CA SER A 74 14.32 12.24 5.27
C SER A 74 13.16 12.87 4.50
N PRO A 75 12.66 14.04 4.93
CA PRO A 75 11.63 14.78 4.19
C PRO A 75 12.06 15.05 2.74
N ASP A 76 13.33 15.35 2.47
CA ASP A 76 13.84 15.60 1.12
C ASP A 76 13.76 14.37 0.20
N VAL A 77 14.05 13.18 0.74
CA VAL A 77 13.93 11.92 -0.01
C VAL A 77 12.47 11.61 -0.29
N ALA A 78 11.59 11.80 0.69
CA ALA A 78 10.15 11.64 0.50
C ALA A 78 9.62 12.64 -0.54
N ALA A 79 10.03 13.91 -0.47
CA ALA A 79 9.69 14.96 -1.40
C ALA A 79 10.12 14.63 -2.85
N ALA A 80 11.35 14.16 -3.05
CA ALA A 80 11.82 13.74 -4.36
C ALA A 80 10.97 12.59 -4.94
N ALA A 81 10.59 11.61 -4.11
CA ALA A 81 9.70 10.54 -4.53
C ALA A 81 8.29 11.07 -4.88
N GLN A 82 7.74 11.97 -4.05
CA GLN A 82 6.44 12.60 -4.28
C GLN A 82 6.42 13.38 -5.61
N ASP A 83 7.48 14.13 -5.95
CA ASP A 83 7.55 14.90 -7.22
C ASP A 83 7.43 14.00 -8.47
N VAL A 84 8.07 12.84 -8.44
CA VAL A 84 7.99 11.88 -9.54
C VAL A 84 6.62 11.21 -9.55
N MET A 85 6.15 10.75 -8.40
CA MET A 85 4.89 10.00 -8.28
C MET A 85 3.66 10.85 -8.59
N GLN A 86 3.68 12.17 -8.38
CA GLN A 86 2.52 13.04 -8.66
C GLN A 86 2.13 13.10 -10.14
N LYS A 87 3.05 12.78 -11.05
CA LYS A 87 2.82 12.85 -12.51
C LYS A 87 2.00 11.66 -13.00
N ILE A 88 2.08 10.52 -12.30
CA ILE A 88 1.55 9.23 -12.76
C ILE A 88 0.03 9.21 -12.86
N PRO A 89 -0.77 9.67 -11.86
CA PRO A 89 -2.22 9.61 -11.95
C PRO A 89 -2.78 10.34 -13.18
N ARG A 90 -2.28 11.56 -13.46
CA ARG A 90 -2.72 12.36 -14.60
C ARG A 90 -2.38 11.71 -15.95
N ILE A 91 -1.15 11.20 -16.10
CA ILE A 91 -0.71 10.55 -17.35
C ILE A 91 -1.55 9.30 -17.67
N ASN A 92 -2.08 8.62 -16.65
CA ASN A 92 -2.93 7.44 -16.81
C ASN A 92 -4.44 7.78 -16.88
N GLY A 93 -4.83 9.06 -16.93
CA GLY A 93 -6.24 9.47 -16.99
C GLY A 93 -7.03 9.19 -15.70
N ILE A 94 -6.34 9.02 -14.57
CA ILE A 94 -6.90 8.69 -13.25
C ILE A 94 -6.61 9.79 -12.22
N GLY A 95 -6.46 11.04 -12.67
CA GLY A 95 -6.36 12.20 -11.76
C GLY A 95 -7.61 12.35 -10.89
N LEU A 96 -7.46 12.79 -9.64
CA LEU A 96 -8.56 12.94 -8.70
C LEU A 96 -9.47 14.12 -9.06
N ALA A 97 -10.70 14.10 -8.53
CA ALA A 97 -11.69 15.16 -8.76
C ALA A 97 -11.19 16.53 -8.26
N ASP A 98 -11.76 17.61 -8.81
CA ASP A 98 -11.48 19.00 -8.41
C ASP A 98 -10.00 19.40 -8.43
N GLY A 99 -9.20 18.72 -9.26
CA GLY A 99 -7.76 18.96 -9.38
C GLY A 99 -6.95 18.51 -8.16
N ARG A 100 -7.54 17.71 -7.26
CA ARG A 100 -6.88 17.23 -6.03
C ARG A 100 -5.57 16.54 -6.35
N LYS A 101 -4.52 16.98 -5.65
CA LYS A 101 -3.17 16.43 -5.80
C LYS A 101 -3.11 15.03 -5.21
N ALA A 102 -2.37 14.16 -5.88
CA ALA A 102 -2.14 12.80 -5.42
C ALA A 102 -0.80 12.29 -5.94
N ILE A 103 -0.18 11.42 -5.16
CA ILE A 103 0.96 10.62 -5.60
C ILE A 103 0.47 9.22 -5.98
N GLY A 104 1.08 8.58 -6.96
CA GLY A 104 0.77 7.19 -7.23
C GLY A 104 1.73 6.50 -8.16
N LYS A 105 1.57 5.18 -8.25
CA LYS A 105 2.31 4.34 -9.16
C LYS A 105 1.46 3.15 -9.60
N THR A 106 1.49 2.88 -10.89
CA THR A 106 0.93 1.67 -11.49
C THR A 106 1.92 0.51 -11.40
N GLY A 107 1.41 -0.71 -11.22
CA GLY A 107 2.15 -1.96 -11.32
C GLY A 107 1.43 -2.94 -12.24
N THR A 108 2.18 -3.78 -12.95
CA THR A 108 1.62 -4.83 -13.82
C THR A 108 2.62 -5.96 -13.84
N TRP A 109 2.16 -7.17 -13.54
CA TRP A 109 2.99 -8.37 -13.54
C TRP A 109 2.50 -9.34 -14.61
N GLU A 110 3.47 -9.96 -15.29
CA GLU A 110 3.21 -10.91 -16.35
C GLU A 110 2.52 -12.16 -15.81
N PHE A 111 1.63 -12.75 -16.62
CA PHE A 111 0.97 -13.99 -16.26
C PHE A 111 1.95 -15.17 -16.36
N THR A 112 2.21 -15.83 -15.23
CA THR A 112 3.14 -16.97 -15.15
C THR A 112 2.43 -18.31 -14.95
N GLY A 113 1.09 -18.33 -14.97
CA GLY A 113 0.30 -19.54 -14.76
C GLY A 113 0.28 -20.51 -15.95
N LYS A 114 -0.38 -21.65 -15.78
CA LYS A 114 -0.47 -22.70 -16.80
C LYS A 114 -1.15 -22.18 -18.07
N GLY A 115 -0.55 -22.48 -19.21
CA GLY A 115 -1.07 -22.04 -20.52
C GLY A 115 -0.81 -20.56 -20.82
N LYS A 116 0.21 -19.95 -20.18
CA LYS A 116 0.64 -18.58 -20.46
C LYS A 116 0.84 -18.33 -21.95
N LYS A 117 0.41 -17.16 -22.39
CA LYS A 117 0.70 -16.60 -23.72
C LYS A 117 1.38 -15.26 -23.55
N ASP A 118 2.28 -14.93 -24.47
CA ASP A 118 3.01 -13.67 -24.44
C ASP A 118 2.04 -12.47 -24.43
N GLY A 119 2.39 -11.46 -23.64
CA GLY A 119 1.59 -10.24 -23.46
C GLY A 119 0.38 -10.39 -22.52
N GLN A 120 0.20 -11.51 -21.84
CA GLN A 120 -0.81 -11.65 -20.78
C GLN A 120 -0.28 -11.19 -19.42
N ASN A 121 -1.18 -10.59 -18.62
CA ASN A 121 -0.89 -10.13 -17.27
C ASN A 121 -1.63 -10.99 -16.24
N GLY A 122 -1.00 -11.25 -15.10
CA GLY A 122 -1.59 -11.97 -13.97
C GLY A 122 -2.06 -11.02 -12.86
N ASP A 123 -1.34 -9.92 -12.67
CA ASP A 123 -1.58 -8.96 -11.61
C ASP A 123 -1.54 -7.52 -12.14
N ALA A 124 -2.45 -6.69 -11.66
CA ALA A 124 -2.48 -5.28 -11.96
C ALA A 124 -2.71 -4.47 -10.66
N TRP A 125 -1.89 -3.44 -10.48
CA TRP A 125 -1.84 -2.64 -9.26
C TRP A 125 -1.97 -1.15 -9.55
N MET A 126 -2.69 -0.44 -8.69
CA MET A 126 -2.55 1.01 -8.51
C MET A 126 -2.37 1.28 -7.02
N VAL A 127 -1.24 1.91 -6.68
CA VAL A 127 -0.93 2.28 -5.29
C VAL A 127 -0.64 3.77 -5.26
N GLY A 128 -1.18 4.49 -4.29
CA GLY A 128 -1.09 5.94 -4.26
C GLY A 128 -1.91 6.55 -3.13
N GLY A 129 -1.91 7.87 -3.05
CA GLY A 129 -2.67 8.56 -2.01
C GLY A 129 -2.63 10.08 -2.11
N THR A 130 -3.37 10.69 -1.21
CA THR A 130 -3.32 12.12 -0.87
C THR A 130 -2.50 12.29 0.42
N LYS A 131 -2.54 13.47 1.03
CA LYS A 131 -1.92 13.69 2.36
C LYS A 131 -2.62 12.89 3.46
N GLU A 132 -3.93 12.71 3.34
CA GLU A 132 -4.81 12.14 4.36
C GLU A 132 -5.02 10.63 4.18
N ILE A 133 -4.98 10.14 2.94
CA ILE A 133 -5.39 8.77 2.61
C ILE A 133 -4.39 8.11 1.68
N ALA A 134 -3.86 6.94 2.08
CA ALA A 134 -3.13 6.03 1.20
C ALA A 134 -4.02 4.83 0.83
N ALA A 135 -4.00 4.43 -0.43
CA ALA A 135 -4.79 3.34 -0.97
C ALA A 135 -3.94 2.45 -1.88
N SER A 136 -4.14 1.14 -1.77
CA SER A 136 -3.57 0.12 -2.64
C SER A 136 -4.69 -0.71 -3.23
N VAL A 137 -4.78 -0.74 -4.55
CA VAL A 137 -5.75 -1.57 -5.28
C VAL A 137 -5.01 -2.60 -6.11
N TRP A 138 -5.36 -3.86 -5.88
CA TRP A 138 -4.88 -5.01 -6.65
C TRP A 138 -6.04 -5.68 -7.35
N ILE A 139 -5.80 -6.09 -8.59
CA ILE A 139 -6.64 -7.04 -9.30
C ILE A 139 -5.75 -8.19 -9.75
N GLY A 140 -6.11 -9.39 -9.30
CA GLY A 140 -5.64 -10.66 -9.84
C GLY A 140 -6.82 -11.60 -10.02
N ARG A 141 -6.55 -12.78 -10.56
CA ARG A 141 -7.59 -13.79 -10.78
C ARG A 141 -7.07 -15.19 -10.52
N GLU A 142 -7.89 -15.95 -9.84
CA GLU A 142 -7.65 -17.36 -9.57
C GLU A 142 -8.92 -18.17 -9.82
N LYS A 143 -8.74 -19.46 -10.12
CA LYS A 143 -9.80 -20.44 -10.26
C LYS A 143 -9.55 -21.57 -9.28
N VAL A 144 -10.53 -21.84 -8.42
CA VAL A 144 -10.50 -23.00 -7.53
C VAL A 144 -10.95 -24.23 -8.30
N ASN A 145 -10.09 -25.23 -8.40
CA ASN A 145 -10.53 -26.55 -8.83
C ASN A 145 -11.47 -27.12 -7.77
N LYS A 146 -12.76 -27.29 -8.10
CA LYS A 146 -13.78 -27.73 -7.13
C LYS A 146 -13.51 -29.12 -6.55
N LYS A 147 -12.81 -29.99 -7.29
CA LYS A 147 -12.51 -31.37 -6.89
C LYS A 147 -11.24 -31.43 -6.03
N THR A 148 -10.15 -30.82 -6.50
CA THR A 148 -8.85 -30.90 -5.82
C THR A 148 -8.63 -29.79 -4.79
N LYS A 149 -9.51 -28.78 -4.76
CA LYS A 149 -9.38 -27.53 -3.99
C LYS A 149 -8.11 -26.72 -4.30
N GLN A 150 -7.39 -27.10 -5.35
CA GLN A 150 -6.18 -26.39 -5.77
C GLN A 150 -6.53 -25.07 -6.46
N MET A 151 -5.69 -24.07 -6.23
CA MET A 151 -5.81 -22.74 -6.82
C MET A 151 -4.97 -22.68 -8.09
N GLU A 152 -5.60 -22.28 -9.19
CA GLU A 152 -4.91 -22.02 -10.46
C GLU A 152 -4.99 -20.54 -10.80
N LEU A 153 -3.82 -19.90 -11.00
CA LEU A 153 -3.77 -18.52 -11.47
C LEU A 153 -4.38 -18.40 -12.86
N MET A 154 -5.06 -17.29 -13.10
CA MET A 154 -5.72 -16.98 -14.37
C MET A 154 -5.25 -15.62 -14.88
N PRO A 155 -5.13 -15.43 -16.21
CA PRO A 155 -4.83 -14.13 -16.77
C PRO A 155 -5.99 -13.14 -16.54
N ILE A 156 -5.64 -11.86 -16.40
CA ILE A 156 -6.58 -10.76 -16.19
C ILE A 156 -6.76 -9.93 -17.46
N PHE A 157 -8.01 -9.57 -17.75
CA PHE A 157 -8.40 -8.81 -18.93
C PHE A 157 -9.37 -7.69 -18.55
N LYS A 158 -9.30 -6.59 -19.32
CA LYS A 158 -10.31 -5.54 -19.31
C LYS A 158 -11.60 -6.06 -19.95
N ALA A 159 -12.70 -5.32 -19.77
CA ALA A 159 -13.99 -5.65 -20.38
C ALA A 159 -13.92 -5.82 -21.92
N ASN A 160 -13.02 -5.10 -22.58
CA ASN A 160 -12.78 -5.20 -24.03
C ASN A 160 -11.81 -6.32 -24.44
N GLY A 161 -11.49 -7.26 -23.54
CA GLY A 161 -10.64 -8.42 -23.82
C GLY A 161 -9.14 -8.14 -23.89
N ARG A 162 -8.69 -6.88 -23.84
CA ARG A 162 -7.24 -6.55 -23.80
C ARG A 162 -6.65 -6.87 -22.41
N PRO A 163 -5.36 -7.24 -22.31
CA PRO A 163 -4.68 -7.45 -21.04
C PRO A 163 -4.88 -6.26 -20.09
N MET A 164 -5.19 -6.56 -18.83
CA MET A 164 -5.38 -5.54 -17.79
C MET A 164 -4.01 -5.03 -17.31
N ASN A 165 -3.90 -3.73 -17.04
CA ASN A 165 -2.70 -3.12 -16.46
C ASN A 165 -3.08 -2.21 -15.29
N GLY A 166 -2.09 -1.71 -14.55
CA GLY A 166 -2.31 -0.93 -13.34
C GLY A 166 -3.13 0.35 -13.54
N GLY A 167 -2.96 1.03 -14.69
CA GLY A 167 -3.71 2.25 -15.02
C GLY A 167 -5.16 2.01 -15.46
N SER A 168 -5.57 0.75 -15.67
CA SER A 168 -6.92 0.40 -16.10
C SER A 168 -7.88 0.22 -14.92
N THR A 169 -8.49 -0.95 -14.75
CA THR A 169 -9.47 -1.21 -13.68
C THR A 169 -8.94 -0.89 -12.27
N PRO A 170 -7.71 -1.27 -11.87
CA PRO A 170 -7.17 -0.90 -10.56
C PRO A 170 -7.11 0.62 -10.37
N GLY A 171 -6.62 1.35 -11.38
CA GLY A 171 -6.53 2.81 -11.38
C GLY A 171 -7.90 3.49 -11.26
N GLN A 172 -8.91 2.97 -11.94
CA GLN A 172 -10.29 3.48 -11.86
C GLN A 172 -10.89 3.27 -10.46
N ILE A 173 -10.74 2.08 -9.88
CA ILE A 173 -11.20 1.79 -8.52
C ILE A 173 -10.48 2.68 -7.50
N TRP A 174 -9.16 2.82 -7.64
CA TRP A 174 -8.34 3.68 -6.78
C TRP A 174 -8.82 5.13 -6.80
N LYS A 175 -9.09 5.68 -7.99
CA LYS A 175 -9.63 7.04 -8.16
C LYS A 175 -11.01 7.16 -7.50
N MET A 176 -11.92 6.25 -7.80
CA MET A 176 -13.28 6.27 -7.23
C MET A 176 -13.26 6.21 -5.70
N PHE A 177 -12.40 5.36 -5.14
CA PHE A 177 -12.24 5.22 -3.69
C PHE A 177 -11.70 6.51 -3.07
N LEU A 178 -10.60 7.07 -3.60
CA LEU A 178 -10.01 8.28 -3.05
C LEU A 178 -10.91 9.50 -3.17
N ASP A 179 -11.60 9.68 -4.30
CA ASP A 179 -12.56 10.78 -4.47
C ASP A 179 -13.70 10.67 -3.43
N SER A 180 -14.26 9.47 -3.25
CA SER A 180 -15.34 9.23 -2.31
C SER A 180 -14.88 9.36 -0.85
N ALA A 181 -13.73 8.78 -0.50
CA ALA A 181 -13.20 8.79 0.85
C ALA A 181 -12.74 10.20 1.25
N SER A 182 -12.11 10.94 0.35
CA SER A 182 -11.71 12.33 0.60
C SER A 182 -12.93 13.21 0.89
N LYS A 183 -14.02 13.03 0.14
CA LYS A 183 -15.29 13.72 0.41
C LYS A 183 -15.89 13.30 1.75
N ALA A 184 -15.84 12.01 2.09
CA ALA A 184 -16.44 11.49 3.31
C ALA A 184 -15.75 11.96 4.61
N ILE A 185 -14.46 12.30 4.54
CA ILE A 185 -13.71 12.82 5.69
C ILE A 185 -13.54 14.35 5.65
N ASP A 186 -14.22 15.04 4.72
CA ASP A 186 -14.03 16.46 4.44
C ASP A 186 -12.55 16.83 4.30
N ALA A 187 -11.79 15.99 3.56
CA ALA A 187 -10.36 16.15 3.41
C ALA A 187 -10.02 17.50 2.78
N ASP A 188 -9.07 18.20 3.40
CA ASP A 188 -8.55 19.45 2.86
C ASP A 188 -7.97 19.20 1.46
N ASN A 189 -8.23 20.09 0.51
CA ASN A 189 -7.68 20.01 -0.85
C ASN A 189 -6.44 20.91 -0.99
N LYS A 190 -5.65 21.00 0.07
CA LYS A 190 -4.39 21.75 0.07
C LYS A 190 -3.32 20.97 -0.67
N ASP A 191 -2.45 21.72 -1.32
CA ASP A 191 -1.25 21.14 -1.89
C ASP A 191 -0.34 20.66 -0.76
N PHE A 192 -0.01 19.37 -0.78
CA PHE A 192 0.93 18.75 0.14
C PHE A 192 2.22 18.33 -0.55
N LEU A 193 2.29 18.54 -1.86
CA LEU A 193 3.45 18.19 -2.65
C LEU A 193 4.54 19.24 -2.43
N PRO A 194 5.81 18.82 -2.41
CA PRO A 194 6.92 19.73 -2.14
C PRO A 194 7.04 20.78 -3.24
N ASN A 195 7.19 22.04 -2.83
CA ASN A 195 7.72 23.10 -3.68
C ASN A 195 9.25 22.97 -3.77
N SER A 196 9.83 21.89 -4.29
CA SER A 196 11.28 21.87 -4.46
C SER A 196 11.86 20.84 -5.42
N THR A 197 12.83 21.36 -6.16
CA THR A 197 14.00 20.77 -6.82
C THR A 197 14.87 19.87 -5.92
N ALA A 198 14.26 19.02 -5.08
CA ALA A 198 14.98 18.16 -4.14
C ALA A 198 15.80 17.10 -4.92
N PHE A 199 17.01 17.46 -5.32
CA PHE A 199 18.02 16.52 -5.79
C PHE A 199 18.61 15.83 -4.57
N VAL A 200 18.20 14.58 -4.34
CA VAL A 200 18.93 13.70 -3.44
C VAL A 200 20.31 13.49 -4.08
N ASP A 201 21.38 13.77 -3.35
CA ASP A 201 22.76 13.58 -3.80
C ASP A 201 22.94 12.12 -4.30
N PRO A 202 23.16 11.88 -5.60
CA PRO A 202 23.24 10.53 -6.15
C PRO A 202 24.48 9.76 -5.66
N SER A 203 25.46 10.46 -5.06
CA SER A 203 26.63 9.82 -4.45
C SER A 203 26.32 9.22 -3.07
N LYS A 204 25.25 9.67 -2.40
CA LYS A 204 24.80 9.13 -1.11
C LYS A 204 23.91 7.91 -1.33
N LYS A 205 24.45 6.72 -1.04
CA LYS A 205 23.70 5.46 -1.07
C LYS A 205 22.66 5.42 0.06
N GLY A 206 21.56 4.69 -0.18
CA GLY A 206 20.55 4.44 0.84
C GLY A 206 21.12 3.75 2.08
N ASN A 207 20.63 4.12 3.25
CA ASN A 207 21.06 3.66 4.57
C ASN A 207 20.09 2.64 5.18
N GLY A 208 19.48 1.79 4.34
CA GLY A 208 18.43 0.85 4.74
C GLY A 208 18.83 0.05 5.98
N VAL A 209 18.09 0.23 7.07
CA VAL A 209 18.27 -0.51 8.32
C VAL A 209 17.36 -1.73 8.27
N GLU A 210 17.90 -2.90 8.63
CA GLU A 210 17.11 -4.11 8.73
C GLU A 210 16.01 -3.92 9.79
N PRO A 211 14.73 -4.20 9.49
CA PRO A 211 13.69 -4.12 10.50
C PRO A 211 14.02 -5.10 11.64
N PRO A 212 13.75 -4.73 12.91
CA PRO A 212 13.91 -5.66 14.01
C PRO A 212 13.09 -6.92 13.75
N ALA A 213 13.65 -8.08 14.08
CA ALA A 213 12.96 -9.35 13.93
C ALA A 213 11.56 -9.26 14.55
N LYS A 214 10.52 -9.67 13.81
CA LYS A 214 9.19 -9.79 14.38
C LYS A 214 9.28 -10.78 15.54
N GLU A 215 9.01 -10.31 16.76
CA GLU A 215 8.80 -11.22 17.88
C GLU A 215 7.70 -12.21 17.48
N PRO A 216 7.87 -13.51 17.75
CA PRO A 216 6.81 -14.48 17.50
C PRO A 216 5.57 -14.03 18.27
N THR A 217 4.49 -13.77 17.55
CA THR A 217 3.19 -13.55 18.15
C THR A 217 2.79 -14.84 18.86
N LEU A 218 2.91 -14.86 20.19
CA LEU A 218 2.33 -15.91 21.00
C LEU A 218 0.82 -15.95 20.68
N PRO A 219 0.23 -17.12 20.42
CA PRO A 219 -1.21 -17.22 20.27
C PRO A 219 -1.86 -16.82 21.59
N ASP A 220 -2.62 -15.73 21.56
CA ASP A 220 -3.34 -15.19 22.71
C ASP A 220 -4.66 -15.96 22.91
N ASN A 221 -4.57 -17.28 23.07
CA ASN A 221 -5.70 -18.14 23.39
C ASN A 221 -5.36 -19.02 24.60
N ALA A 222 -5.14 -18.37 25.74
CA ALA A 222 -5.40 -19.00 27.03
C ALA A 222 -6.56 -18.22 27.67
N LEU A 223 -7.74 -18.85 27.71
CA LEU A 223 -8.95 -18.45 28.44
C LEU A 223 -9.89 -17.45 27.75
N CYS A 224 -10.66 -17.94 26.78
CA CYS A 224 -12.06 -17.54 26.63
C CYS A 224 -12.91 -18.81 26.48
N VAL A 225 -13.39 -19.30 27.63
CA VAL A 225 -14.48 -20.29 27.71
C VAL A 225 -15.77 -19.49 27.75
N ILE A 226 -16.71 -19.82 26.86
CA ILE A 226 -18.16 -19.63 27.10
C ILE A 226 -18.72 -21.01 27.41
#